data_AF-A0A937BBZ3-F1
#
_entry.id   AF-A0A937BBZ3-F1
#
_cell.length_a   1.000
_cell.length_b   1.000
_cell.length_c   1.000
_cell.angle_alpha   90.00
_cell.angle_beta   90.00
_cell.angle_gamma   90.00
#
_symmetry.space_group_name_H-M   'P 1'
#
loop_
_entity.id
_entity.type
_entity.pdbx_description
1 polymer ?
#
loop_
_entity_poly.entity_id
_entity_poly.type
_entity_poly.pdbx_seq_one_letter_code
_entity_poly.pdbx_strand_id
1 'polypeptide(L)'
;MTKRKLIRNIILISLFYILALFVGITFYITGANEDFRYFGMFKELFPIIAALPLAYLGFCFQRRANFHSALRQLWVNMIHAVNKSILYTEFRVETEKEYLEALLLLSKSIDEVRGVYFNIQETSTDKGYYPFESLKSIYTIVEQIGTKDFNEAQLREANAKIRDHWQTIRKTFLREFDRSEPTFADTINS
;
A
#
# COMPACT_ATOMS: atom_id res chain seq x y z
N MET A 1 -7.66 2.91 4.83
CA MET A 1 -8.17 3.87 5.85
C MET A 1 -7.35 5.18 5.94
N THR A 2 -7.86 6.28 5.37
CA THR A 2 -7.08 7.53 5.13
C THR A 2 -6.57 8.16 6.43
N LYS A 3 -5.44 8.89 6.40
CA LYS A 3 -4.93 9.66 7.57
C LYS A 3 -6.07 10.48 8.21
N ARG A 4 -6.94 11.08 7.37
CA ARG A 4 -8.13 11.82 7.80
C ARG A 4 -9.21 10.95 8.46
N LYS A 5 -9.52 9.76 7.92
CA LYS A 5 -10.47 8.82 8.54
C LYS A 5 -9.93 8.30 9.88
N LEU A 6 -8.63 8.01 9.97
CA LEU A 6 -7.98 7.58 11.21
C LEU A 6 -8.03 8.69 12.27
N ILE A 7 -7.64 9.92 11.92
CA ILE A 7 -7.73 11.09 12.81
C ILE A 7 -9.18 11.33 13.25
N ARG A 8 -10.15 11.26 12.34
CA ARG A 8 -11.57 11.37 12.68
C ARG A 8 -12.02 10.30 13.67
N ASN A 9 -11.64 9.04 13.44
CA ASN A 9 -12.01 7.95 14.34
C ASN A 9 -11.33 8.10 15.71
N ILE A 10 -10.07 8.55 15.75
CA ILE A 10 -9.38 8.89 17.00
C ILE A 10 -10.13 10.01 17.73
N ILE A 11 -10.48 11.11 17.04
CA ILE A 11 -11.22 12.23 17.64
C ILE A 11 -12.58 11.77 18.20
N LEU A 12 -13.33 10.96 17.43
CA LEU A 12 -14.63 10.43 17.88
C LEU A 12 -14.49 9.56 19.13
N ILE A 13 -13.46 8.70 19.17
CA ILE A 13 -13.20 7.83 20.31
C ILE A 13 -12.72 8.64 21.51
N SER A 14 -11.86 9.64 21.30
CA SER A 14 -11.44 10.57 22.36
C SER A 14 -12.64 11.36 22.92
N LEU A 15 -13.54 11.84 22.07
CA LEU A 15 -14.78 12.50 22.51
C LEU A 15 -15.69 11.55 23.30
N PHE A 16 -15.79 10.29 22.87
CA PHE A 16 -16.53 9.26 23.60
C PHE A 16 -15.95 9.01 25.00
N TYR A 17 -14.61 8.93 25.13
CA TYR A 17 -13.96 8.81 26.43
C TYR A 17 -14.14 10.05 27.32
N ILE A 18 -14.05 11.26 26.74
CA ILE A 18 -14.31 12.50 27.48
C ILE A 18 -15.74 12.53 28.01
N LEU A 19 -16.71 12.12 27.19
CA LEU A 19 -18.11 12.03 27.60
C LEU A 19 -18.32 10.98 28.71
N ALA A 20 -17.71 9.79 28.56
CA ALA A 20 -17.79 8.74 29.57
C ALA A 20 -17.18 9.19 30.91
N LEU A 21 -16.07 9.92 30.89
CA LEU A 21 -15.48 10.52 32.09
C LEU A 21 -16.40 11.58 32.70
N PHE A 22 -17.01 12.45 31.88
CA PHE A 22 -17.95 13.47 32.37
C PHE A 22 -19.18 12.85 33.05
N VAL A 23 -19.73 11.77 32.47
CA VAL A 23 -20.83 10.99 33.06
C VAL A 23 -20.38 10.34 34.38
N GLY A 24 -19.19 9.76 34.42
CA GLY A 24 -18.62 9.18 35.64
C GLY A 24 -18.43 10.20 36.76
N ILE A 25 -17.91 11.40 36.44
CA ILE A 25 -17.75 12.52 37.39
C ILE A 25 -19.12 13.02 37.86
N THR A 26 -20.10 13.12 36.96
CA THR A 26 -21.46 13.54 37.32
C THR A 26 -22.07 12.57 38.31
N PHE A 27 -21.99 11.25 38.05
CA PHE A 27 -22.46 10.23 38.99
C PHE A 27 -21.71 10.26 40.33
N TYR A 28 -20.42 10.57 40.34
CA TYR A 28 -19.64 10.71 41.58
C TYR A 28 -20.13 11.90 42.43
N ILE A 29 -20.44 13.03 41.80
CA ILE A 29 -20.91 14.24 42.50
C ILE A 29 -22.37 14.11 42.94
N THR A 30 -23.26 13.59 42.09
CA THR A 30 -24.69 13.46 42.41
C THR A 30 -24.99 12.24 43.30
N GLY A 31 -24.22 11.17 43.16
CA GLY A 31 -24.33 9.94 43.95
C GLY A 31 -23.75 10.05 45.37
N ALA A 32 -23.25 11.22 45.77
CA ALA A 32 -22.86 11.48 47.15
C ALA A 32 -24.04 11.47 48.14
N ASN A 33 -25.30 11.52 47.65
CA ASN A 33 -26.49 11.63 48.51
C ASN A 33 -27.54 10.50 48.38
N GLU A 34 -27.67 9.76 47.26
CA GLU A 34 -28.59 8.59 47.17
C GLU A 34 -28.06 7.48 46.24
N ASP A 35 -28.26 6.22 46.67
CA ASP A 35 -28.06 4.93 46.00
C ASP A 35 -26.84 4.74 45.07
N PHE A 36 -25.76 4.21 45.66
CA PHE A 36 -24.51 3.72 45.03
C PHE A 36 -24.66 2.70 43.87
N ARG A 37 -25.89 2.24 43.55
CA ARG A 37 -26.14 1.19 42.55
C ARG A 37 -25.69 1.59 41.13
N TYR A 38 -26.00 2.80 40.70
CA TYR A 38 -25.68 3.25 39.33
C TYR A 38 -24.18 3.48 39.11
N PHE A 39 -23.50 4.02 40.12
CA PHE A 39 -22.04 4.18 40.09
C PHE A 39 -21.31 2.84 40.09
N GLY A 40 -21.78 1.86 40.88
CA GLY A 40 -21.24 0.49 40.89
C GLY A 40 -21.33 -0.17 39.52
N MET A 41 -22.50 -0.13 38.89
CA MET A 41 -22.71 -0.68 37.54
C MET A 41 -21.85 0.03 36.48
N PHE A 42 -21.72 1.36 36.53
CA PHE A 42 -20.85 2.10 35.63
C PHE A 42 -19.38 1.69 35.80
N LYS A 43 -18.90 1.58 37.05
CA LYS A 43 -17.54 1.15 37.36
C LYS A 43 -17.23 -0.25 36.84
N GLU A 44 -18.19 -1.18 36.93
CA GLU A 44 -18.05 -2.55 36.42
C GLU A 44 -18.06 -2.62 34.89
N LEU A 45 -18.84 -1.77 34.22
CA LEU A 45 -18.91 -1.71 32.76
C LEU A 45 -17.80 -0.87 32.12
N PHE A 46 -17.18 0.04 32.87
CA PHE A 46 -16.13 0.94 32.37
C PHE A 46 -14.98 0.21 31.66
N PRO A 47 -14.42 -0.92 32.17
CA PRO A 47 -13.40 -1.67 31.45
C PRO A 47 -13.86 -2.15 30.07
N ILE A 48 -15.12 -2.58 29.92
CA ILE A 48 -15.68 -3.04 28.63
C ILE A 48 -15.85 -1.87 27.68
N ILE A 49 -16.43 -0.77 28.19
CA ILE A 49 -16.60 0.50 27.45
C ILE A 49 -15.25 1.02 26.97
N ALA A 50 -14.18 0.83 27.76
CA ALA A 50 -12.84 1.24 27.39
C ALA A 50 -12.13 0.25 26.47
N ALA A 51 -12.37 -1.04 26.60
CA ALA A 51 -11.70 -2.06 25.78
C ALA A 51 -12.14 -2.02 24.31
N LEU A 52 -13.43 -1.82 24.03
CA LEU A 52 -13.95 -1.90 22.66
C LEU A 52 -13.37 -0.83 21.70
N PRO A 53 -13.35 0.48 22.04
CA PRO A 53 -12.77 1.48 21.17
C PRO A 53 -11.25 1.33 21.04
N LEU A 54 -10.57 0.92 22.12
CA LEU A 54 -9.13 0.67 22.11
C LEU A 54 -8.76 -0.48 21.18
N ALA A 55 -9.50 -1.60 21.23
CA ALA A 55 -9.33 -2.73 20.34
C ALA A 55 -9.58 -2.34 18.88
N TYR A 56 -10.61 -1.53 18.62
CA TYR A 56 -10.88 -1.03 17.27
C TYR A 56 -9.77 -0.10 16.74
N LEU A 57 -9.23 0.78 17.59
CA LEU A 57 -8.07 1.61 17.23
C LEU A 57 -6.85 0.75 16.94
N GLY A 58 -6.57 -0.25 17.78
CA GLY A 58 -5.49 -1.21 17.57
C GLY A 58 -5.61 -1.91 16.22
N PHE A 59 -6.81 -2.40 15.89
CA PHE A 59 -7.11 -2.98 14.58
C PHE A 59 -6.85 -1.99 13.42
N CYS A 60 -7.27 -0.73 13.55
CA CYS A 60 -7.06 0.29 12.52
C CYS A 60 -5.57 0.60 12.30
N PHE A 61 -4.80 0.73 13.39
CA PHE A 61 -3.36 0.95 13.31
C PHE A 61 -2.63 -0.27 12.72
N GLN A 62 -2.98 -1.48 13.15
CA GLN A 62 -2.39 -2.71 12.63
C GLN A 62 -2.64 -2.84 11.12
N ARG A 63 -3.87 -2.60 10.67
CA ARG A 63 -4.21 -2.64 9.24
C ARG A 63 -3.39 -1.62 8.43
N ARG A 64 -3.22 -0.41 8.95
CA ARG A 64 -2.40 0.63 8.31
C ARG A 64 -0.91 0.24 8.25
N ALA A 65 -0.38 -0.32 9.34
CA ALA A 65 1.00 -0.77 9.40
C ALA A 65 1.26 -1.90 8.39
N ASN A 66 0.37 -2.88 8.32
CA ASN A 66 0.44 -3.98 7.35
C ASN A 66 0.43 -3.47 5.91
N PHE A 67 -0.45 -2.52 5.59
CA PHE A 67 -0.49 -1.91 4.25
C PHE A 67 0.81 -1.19 3.89
N HIS A 68 1.35 -0.37 4.80
CA HIS A 68 2.63 0.31 4.56
C HIS A 68 3.80 -0.68 4.43
N SER A 69 3.79 -1.77 5.19
CA SER A 69 4.81 -2.81 5.10
C SER A 69 4.74 -3.52 3.74
N ALA A 70 3.55 -3.89 3.28
CA ALA A 70 3.33 -4.48 1.96
C ALA A 70 3.80 -3.55 0.83
N LEU A 71 3.46 -2.25 0.88
CA LEU A 71 3.92 -1.27 -0.09
C LEU A 71 5.45 -1.12 -0.13
N ARG A 72 6.13 -1.14 1.04
CA ARG A 72 7.59 -1.11 1.08
C ARG A 72 8.22 -2.34 0.46
N GLN A 73 7.68 -3.52 0.76
CA GLN A 73 8.19 -4.77 0.20
C GLN A 73 8.06 -4.77 -1.33
N LEU A 74 6.89 -4.37 -1.82
CA LEU A 74 6.62 -4.28 -3.25
C LEU A 74 7.50 -3.23 -3.93
N TRP A 75 7.76 -2.09 -3.27
CA TRP A 75 8.73 -1.09 -3.76
C TRP A 75 10.14 -1.67 -3.92
N VAL A 76 10.63 -2.39 -2.91
CA VAL A 76 11.95 -3.03 -2.95
C VAL A 76 12.02 -4.09 -4.05
N ASN A 77 10.98 -4.91 -4.20
CA ASN A 77 10.93 -5.95 -5.23
C ASN A 77 10.93 -5.34 -6.64
N MET A 78 10.15 -4.29 -6.88
CA MET A 78 10.15 -3.56 -8.15
C MET A 78 11.51 -2.90 -8.43
N ILE A 79 12.15 -2.26 -7.44
CA ILE A 79 13.50 -1.71 -7.60
C ILE A 79 14.46 -2.80 -8.05
N HIS A 80 14.42 -3.96 -7.39
CA HIS A 80 15.34 -5.05 -7.70
C HIS A 80 15.11 -5.58 -9.13
N ALA A 81 13.85 -5.81 -9.51
CA ALA A 81 13.50 -6.27 -10.84
C ALA A 81 13.94 -5.28 -11.92
N VAL A 82 13.58 -4.00 -11.80
CA VAL A 82 13.92 -2.97 -12.79
C VAL A 82 15.42 -2.72 -12.87
N ASN A 83 16.13 -2.68 -11.73
CA ASN A 83 17.59 -2.52 -11.76
C ASN A 83 18.29 -3.71 -12.42
N LYS A 84 17.81 -4.94 -12.22
CA LYS A 84 18.32 -6.12 -12.93
C LYS A 84 18.09 -5.99 -14.44
N SER A 85 16.94 -5.49 -14.86
CA SER A 85 16.64 -5.20 -16.28
C SER A 85 17.56 -4.12 -16.85
N ILE A 86 17.80 -3.04 -16.12
CA ILE A 86 18.73 -1.98 -16.52
C ILE A 86 20.15 -2.56 -16.68
N LEU A 87 20.62 -3.31 -15.68
CA LEU A 87 21.95 -3.94 -15.72
C LEU A 87 22.11 -4.85 -16.93
N TYR A 88 21.10 -5.69 -17.20
CA TYR A 88 21.08 -6.58 -18.34
C TYR A 88 21.21 -5.82 -19.67
N THR A 89 20.46 -4.72 -19.83
CA THR A 89 20.49 -3.91 -21.06
C THR A 89 21.73 -3.02 -21.20
N GLU A 90 22.42 -2.68 -20.11
CA GLU A 90 23.57 -1.78 -20.11
C GLU A 90 24.91 -2.50 -20.32
N PHE A 91 25.10 -3.63 -19.64
CA PHE A 91 26.38 -4.38 -19.67
C PHE A 91 26.32 -5.64 -20.54
N ARG A 92 25.14 -5.95 -21.09
CA ARG A 92 24.91 -7.11 -21.96
C ARG A 92 25.53 -8.37 -21.38
N VAL A 93 25.16 -8.69 -20.14
CA VAL A 93 25.70 -9.88 -19.49
C VAL A 93 25.20 -11.09 -20.28
N GLU A 94 26.10 -11.74 -21.01
CA GLU A 94 25.79 -12.72 -22.08
C GLU A 94 25.19 -14.03 -21.58
N THR A 95 24.85 -14.12 -20.29
CA THR A 95 24.31 -15.36 -19.73
C THR A 95 22.80 -15.37 -19.89
N GLU A 96 22.28 -16.30 -20.68
CA GLU A 96 20.84 -16.61 -20.80
C GLU A 96 20.14 -16.68 -19.44
N LYS A 97 20.86 -17.18 -18.43
CA LYS A 97 20.43 -17.20 -17.02
C LYS A 97 20.05 -15.81 -16.48
N GLU A 98 20.84 -14.78 -16.76
CA GLU A 98 20.58 -13.43 -16.25
C GLU A 98 19.39 -12.76 -16.95
N TYR A 99 19.23 -13.03 -18.24
CA TYR A 99 18.04 -12.64 -19.00
C TYR A 99 16.78 -13.25 -18.39
N LEU A 100 16.77 -14.58 -18.19
CA LEU A 100 15.65 -15.30 -17.60
C LEU A 100 15.37 -14.84 -16.16
N GLU A 101 16.42 -14.57 -15.38
CA GLU A 101 16.29 -14.02 -14.03
C GLU A 101 15.64 -12.63 -14.04
N ALA A 102 16.04 -11.74 -14.95
CA ALA A 102 15.44 -10.42 -15.08
C ALA A 102 13.95 -10.50 -15.44
N LEU A 103 13.59 -11.36 -16.41
CA LEU A 103 12.18 -11.58 -16.78
C LEU A 103 11.37 -12.21 -15.63
N LEU A 104 11.93 -13.18 -14.93
CA LEU A 104 11.28 -13.81 -13.78
C LEU A 104 11.00 -12.78 -12.68
N LEU A 105 11.98 -11.94 -12.36
CA LEU A 105 11.83 -10.88 -11.34
C LEU A 105 10.78 -9.84 -11.75
N LEU A 106 10.74 -9.44 -13.02
CA LEU A 106 9.71 -8.54 -13.55
C LEU A 106 8.33 -9.20 -13.49
N SER A 107 8.18 -10.43 -13.96
CA SER A 107 6.92 -11.18 -13.91
C SER A 107 6.41 -11.34 -12.48
N LYS A 108 7.30 -11.68 -11.55
CA LYS A 108 6.97 -11.76 -10.12
C LYS A 108 6.51 -10.42 -9.58
N SER A 109 7.22 -9.34 -9.90
CA SER A 109 6.85 -7.99 -9.45
C SER A 109 5.50 -7.55 -10.02
N ILE A 110 5.20 -7.90 -11.28
CA ILE A 110 3.91 -7.68 -11.94
C ILE A 110 2.78 -8.37 -11.16
N ASP A 111 2.96 -9.65 -10.82
CA ASP A 111 1.93 -10.40 -10.09
C ASP A 111 1.80 -9.96 -8.62
N GLU A 112 2.89 -9.55 -7.97
CA GLU A 112 2.84 -8.94 -6.63
C GLU A 112 2.07 -7.61 -6.65
N VAL A 113 2.32 -6.77 -7.67
CA VAL A 113 1.58 -5.52 -7.89
C VAL A 113 0.12 -5.83 -8.12
N ARG A 114 -0.22 -6.79 -8.98
CA ARG A 114 -1.60 -7.27 -9.13
C ARG A 114 -2.17 -7.69 -7.79
N GLY A 115 -1.52 -8.56 -7.03
CA GLY A 115 -2.06 -9.06 -5.76
C GLY A 115 -2.40 -7.97 -4.75
N VAL A 116 -1.62 -6.88 -4.69
CA VAL A 116 -1.85 -5.77 -3.77
C VAL A 116 -2.88 -4.76 -4.30
N TYR A 117 -2.94 -4.57 -5.62
CA TYR A 117 -3.78 -3.56 -6.28
C TYR A 117 -5.04 -4.16 -6.96
N PHE A 118 -5.22 -5.48 -6.96
CA PHE A 118 -6.45 -6.16 -7.37
C PHE A 118 -7.60 -5.53 -6.58
N ASN A 119 -8.74 -5.27 -7.22
CA ASN A 119 -9.90 -4.52 -6.71
C ASN A 119 -9.86 -2.98 -6.79
N ILE A 120 -8.88 -2.34 -7.45
CA ILE A 120 -8.96 -0.88 -7.70
C ILE A 120 -9.72 -0.63 -9.00
N GLN A 121 -10.85 0.07 -8.91
CA GLN A 121 -11.77 0.38 -10.02
C GLN A 121 -12.49 -0.81 -10.68
N GLU A 122 -12.32 -2.04 -10.20
CA GLU A 122 -13.22 -3.14 -10.57
C GLU A 122 -14.64 -2.83 -10.04
N THR A 123 -15.58 -2.71 -10.96
CA THR A 123 -17.02 -2.68 -10.65
C THR A 123 -17.63 -4.01 -11.08
N SER A 124 -18.87 -4.29 -10.64
CA SER A 124 -19.58 -5.51 -11.05
C SER A 124 -19.77 -5.66 -12.58
N THR A 125 -19.48 -4.61 -13.33
CA THR A 125 -19.66 -4.53 -14.80
C THR A 125 -18.37 -4.27 -15.57
N ASP A 126 -17.25 -3.96 -14.92
CA ASP A 126 -16.02 -3.55 -15.61
C ASP A 126 -14.78 -4.24 -15.04
N LYS A 127 -13.94 -4.80 -15.93
CA LYS A 127 -12.64 -5.37 -15.56
C LYS A 127 -11.71 -4.19 -15.30
N GLY A 128 -11.30 -4.01 -14.05
CA GLY A 128 -10.41 -2.93 -13.66
C GLY A 128 -9.10 -2.92 -14.46
N TYR A 129 -8.50 -1.74 -14.60
CA TYR A 129 -7.25 -1.56 -15.30
C TYR A 129 -6.09 -2.26 -14.59
N TYR A 130 -5.07 -2.68 -15.35
CA TYR A 130 -3.86 -3.20 -14.75
C TYR A 130 -3.14 -2.08 -13.98
N PRO A 131 -2.83 -2.28 -12.69
CA PRO A 131 -2.13 -1.29 -11.90
C PRO A 131 -0.66 -1.26 -12.32
N PHE A 132 -0.23 -0.13 -12.89
CA PHE A 132 1.13 0.15 -13.37
C PHE A 132 1.52 -0.49 -14.73
N GLU A 133 0.83 -0.12 -15.82
CA GLU A 133 1.15 -0.56 -17.19
C GLU A 133 2.61 -0.35 -17.59
N SER A 134 3.28 0.70 -17.07
CA SER A 134 4.71 0.92 -17.33
C SER A 134 5.59 -0.25 -16.93
N LEU A 135 5.23 -1.00 -15.88
CA LEU A 135 6.01 -2.16 -15.42
C LEU A 135 5.91 -3.31 -16.43
N LYS A 136 4.73 -3.48 -17.04
CA LYS A 136 4.50 -4.43 -18.12
C LYS A 136 5.24 -4.01 -19.40
N SER A 137 5.29 -2.71 -19.70
CA SER A 137 6.11 -2.21 -20.82
C SER A 137 7.60 -2.49 -20.63
N ILE A 138 8.13 -2.35 -19.41
CA ILE A 138 9.51 -2.76 -19.10
C ILE A 138 9.71 -4.25 -19.38
N TYR A 139 8.78 -5.12 -18.97
CA TYR A 139 8.81 -6.54 -19.30
C TYR A 139 8.87 -6.79 -20.80
N THR A 140 7.97 -6.19 -21.57
CA THR A 140 7.94 -6.34 -23.04
C THR A 140 9.23 -5.84 -23.68
N ILE A 141 9.81 -4.73 -23.21
CA ILE A 141 11.10 -4.23 -23.73
C ILE A 141 12.20 -5.27 -23.50
N VAL A 142 12.31 -5.82 -22.28
CA VAL A 142 13.34 -6.82 -21.96
C VAL A 142 13.14 -8.11 -22.76
N GLU A 143 11.89 -8.57 -22.91
CA GLU A 143 11.53 -9.73 -23.73
C GLU A 143 11.89 -9.54 -25.21
N GLN A 144 11.65 -8.35 -25.76
CA GLN A 144 11.96 -8.03 -27.16
C GLN A 144 13.46 -8.01 -27.45
N ILE A 145 14.26 -7.52 -26.49
CA ILE A 145 15.72 -7.60 -26.57
C ILE A 145 16.13 -9.07 -26.59
N GLY A 146 15.57 -9.87 -25.68
CA GLY A 146 15.91 -11.29 -25.58
C GLY A 146 17.41 -11.52 -25.51
N THR A 147 17.89 -12.70 -25.92
CA THR A 147 19.32 -13.00 -26.03
C THR A 147 19.93 -12.64 -27.39
N LYS A 148 19.24 -11.84 -28.20
CA LYS A 148 19.64 -11.59 -29.59
C LYS A 148 20.80 -10.59 -29.67
N ASP A 149 21.49 -10.64 -30.81
CA ASP A 149 22.54 -9.68 -31.11
C ASP A 149 21.98 -8.30 -31.51
N PHE A 150 21.61 -7.49 -30.50
CA PHE A 150 21.26 -6.08 -30.68
C PHE A 150 22.50 -5.20 -30.77
N ASN A 151 22.42 -4.12 -31.57
CA ASN A 151 23.47 -3.12 -31.63
C ASN A 151 23.46 -2.25 -30.35
N GLU A 152 24.58 -1.59 -30.07
CA GLU A 152 24.72 -0.76 -28.85
C GLU A 152 23.71 0.41 -28.80
N ALA A 153 23.36 0.99 -29.94
CA ALA A 153 22.39 2.09 -30.01
C ALA A 153 20.97 1.64 -29.63
N GLN A 154 20.54 0.45 -30.04
CA GLN A 154 19.25 -0.16 -29.73
C GLN A 154 19.16 -0.52 -28.24
N LEU A 155 20.25 -1.04 -27.67
CA LEU A 155 20.34 -1.32 -26.23
C LEU A 155 20.25 -0.03 -25.41
N ARG A 156 20.95 1.03 -25.82
CA ARG A 156 20.86 2.35 -25.19
C ARG A 156 19.45 2.93 -25.28
N GLU A 157 18.79 2.80 -26.43
CA GLU A 157 17.40 3.24 -26.61
C GLU A 157 16.44 2.47 -25.68
N ALA A 158 16.58 1.15 -25.61
CA ALA A 158 15.76 0.32 -24.75
C ALA A 158 15.97 0.64 -23.26
N ASN A 159 17.22 0.83 -22.84
CA ASN A 159 17.56 1.25 -21.48
C ASN A 159 16.96 2.62 -21.13
N ALA A 160 17.01 3.58 -22.07
CA ALA A 160 16.37 4.88 -21.91
C ALA A 160 14.84 4.76 -21.70
N LYS A 161 14.16 3.92 -22.49
CA LYS A 161 12.73 3.63 -22.33
C LYS A 161 12.41 2.97 -20.99
N ILE A 162 13.22 2.00 -20.57
CA ILE A 162 13.06 1.35 -19.25
C ILE A 162 13.17 2.38 -18.12
N ARG A 163 14.17 3.27 -18.19
CA ARG A 163 14.36 4.33 -17.19
C ARG A 163 13.20 5.33 -17.17
N ASP A 164 12.64 5.67 -18.33
CA ASP A 164 11.49 6.57 -18.41
C ASP A 164 10.22 5.95 -17.78
N HIS A 165 9.90 4.70 -18.15
CA HIS A 165 8.82 3.94 -17.52
C HIS A 165 9.02 3.81 -16.01
N TRP A 166 10.26 3.57 -15.56
CA TRP A 166 10.58 3.50 -14.15
C TRP A 166 10.37 4.82 -13.41
N GLN A 167 10.71 5.95 -14.01
CA GLN A 167 10.45 7.27 -13.43
C GLN A 167 8.95 7.53 -13.31
N THR A 168 8.16 7.09 -14.29
CA THR A 168 6.68 7.18 -14.25
C THR A 168 6.12 6.34 -13.10
N ILE A 169 6.55 5.08 -12.96
CA ILE A 169 6.17 4.22 -11.83
C ILE A 169 6.56 4.90 -10.51
N ARG A 170 7.79 5.38 -10.38
CA ARG A 170 8.27 6.03 -9.14
C ARG A 170 7.41 7.23 -8.76
N LYS A 171 7.08 8.11 -9.71
CA LYS A 171 6.23 9.29 -9.44
C LYS A 171 4.84 8.88 -8.96
N THR A 172 4.24 7.88 -9.59
CA THR A 172 2.87 7.44 -9.27
C THR A 172 2.84 6.62 -7.99
N PHE A 173 3.75 5.66 -7.85
CA PHE A 173 3.85 4.75 -6.72
C PHE A 173 4.25 5.46 -5.43
N LEU A 174 5.15 6.46 -5.47
CA LEU A 174 5.51 7.19 -4.25
C LEU A 174 4.33 7.95 -3.64
N ARG A 175 3.32 8.31 -4.46
CA ARG A 175 2.08 8.92 -3.96
C ARG A 175 1.22 7.95 -3.16
N GLU A 176 1.39 6.64 -3.37
CA GLU A 176 0.65 5.59 -2.63
C GLU A 176 1.08 5.47 -1.18
N PHE A 177 2.32 5.85 -0.86
CA PHE A 177 2.79 5.86 0.52
C PHE A 177 2.00 6.82 1.40
N ASP A 178 1.39 7.88 0.86
CA ASP A 178 0.53 8.78 1.65
C ASP A 178 -0.93 8.35 1.68
N ARG A 179 -1.31 7.34 0.89
CA ARG A 179 -2.66 6.81 0.81
C ARG A 179 -2.87 5.73 1.86
N SER A 180 -4.01 5.06 1.74
CA SER A 180 -4.49 4.15 2.78
C SER A 180 -5.17 2.90 2.30
N GLU A 181 -5.49 2.94 1.02
CA GLU A 181 -5.86 1.88 0.13
C GLU A 181 -5.21 2.32 -1.20
N PRO A 182 -4.73 1.37 -2.00
CA PRO A 182 -4.08 1.73 -3.24
C PRO A 182 -5.11 2.37 -4.19
N THR A 183 -4.77 3.48 -4.86
CA THR A 183 -5.76 4.30 -5.60
C THR A 183 -5.31 4.75 -6.99
N PHE A 184 -4.02 4.96 -7.17
CA PHE A 184 -3.39 5.38 -8.40
C PHE A 184 -2.90 4.16 -9.17
N ALA A 185 -3.14 4.19 -10.47
CA ALA A 185 -2.46 3.38 -11.45
C ALA A 185 -1.66 4.34 -12.35
N ASP A 186 -0.57 3.85 -12.93
CA ASP A 186 -0.02 4.53 -14.11
C ASP A 186 -0.69 4.00 -15.37
N THR A 187 -0.93 4.91 -16.31
CA THR A 187 -1.41 4.62 -17.64
C THR A 187 -0.43 5.24 -18.61
N ILE A 188 0.03 4.46 -19.57
CA ILE A 188 0.84 4.97 -20.67
C ILE A 188 -0.14 5.70 -21.58
N ASN A 189 -0.03 7.02 -21.67
CA ASN A 189 -0.71 7.75 -22.73
C ASN A 189 -0.03 7.33 -24.04
N SER A 190 -0.70 6.44 -24.79
CA SER A 190 -0.36 6.09 -26.17
C SER A 190 -0.45 7.29 -27.09
#